data_AF-A0A496PFA3-F1
#
_entry.id   AF-A0A496PFA3-F1
#
_cell.length_a   1.000
_cell.length_b   1.000
_cell.length_c   1.000
_cell.angle_alpha   90.00
_cell.angle_beta   90.00
_cell.angle_gamma   90.00
#
_symmetry.space_group_name_H-M   'P 1'
#
loop_
_entity.id
_entity.type
_entity.pdbx_description
1 polymer ?
#
loop_
_entity_poly.entity_id
_entity_poly.type
_entity_poly.pdbx_seq_one_letter_code
_entity_poly.pdbx_strand_id
1 'polypeptide(L)' 'MKESLNSLWNLFQERKLSRRTFMKSCVALTAILGLPPALTNKVVAAAETKELPTVIWLHGHECTGCDE' A
#
# COMPACT_ATOMS: atom_id res chain seq x y z
N MET A 1 5.82 -13.94 16.34
CA MET A 1 4.69 -13.16 15.82
C MET A 1 5.18 -11.73 15.66
N LYS A 2 5.55 -11.31 14.45
CA LYS A 2 6.16 -10.00 14.22
C LYS A 2 5.10 -8.93 14.44
N GLU A 3 5.38 -7.98 15.32
CA GLU A 3 4.45 -6.93 15.73
C GLU A 3 3.91 -6.14 14.53
N SER A 4 2.64 -5.78 14.65
CA SER A 4 1.82 -5.04 13.71
C SER A 4 2.57 -3.99 12.89
N LEU A 5 2.49 -4.14 11.57
CA LEU A 5 2.85 -3.10 10.61
C LEU A 5 1.72 -2.04 10.63
N ASN A 6 1.80 -1.10 11.57
CA ASN A 6 0.68 -0.27 12.01
C ASN A 6 0.10 0.68 10.93
N SER A 7 0.83 0.99 9.84
CA SER A 7 0.30 1.73 8.68
C SER A 7 1.23 1.69 7.47
N LEU A 8 0.75 2.09 6.29
CA LEU A 8 1.57 2.13 5.06
C LEU A 8 2.78 3.07 5.21
N TRP A 9 2.65 4.15 5.99
CA TRP A 9 3.77 5.05 6.24
C TRP A 9 4.90 4.38 7.03
N ASN A 10 4.57 3.62 8.08
CA ASN A 10 5.56 2.89 8.87
C ASN A 10 6.34 1.89 8.00
N LEU A 11 5.65 1.22 7.07
CA LEU A 11 6.29 0.32 6.08
C LEU A 11 7.35 1.05 5.24
N PHE A 12 7.02 2.26 4.75
CA PHE A 12 7.97 3.06 3.99
C PHE A 12 9.18 3.49 4.83
N GLN A 13 8.98 3.80 6.12
CA GLN A 13 10.05 4.15 7.04
C GLN A 13 10.97 2.95 7.33
N GLU A 14 10.42 1.75 7.58
CA GLU A 14 11.21 0.52 7.76
C GLU A 14 12.06 0.21 6.53
N ARG A 15 11.54 0.47 5.33
CA ARG A 15 12.25 0.30 4.06
C ARG A 15 13.18 1.47 3.70
N LYS A 16 13.36 2.45 4.61
CA LYS A 16 14.22 3.63 4.42
C LYS A 16 13.87 4.44 3.16
N LEU A 17 12.60 4.48 2.78
CA LEU A 17 12.11 5.25 1.64
C LEU A 17 11.84 6.70 2.05
N SER A 18 12.08 7.63 1.11
CA SER A 18 11.86 9.05 1.36
C SER A 18 10.37 9.41 1.44
N ARG A 19 10.06 10.48 2.20
CA ARG A 19 8.71 11.09 2.24
C ARG A 19 8.19 11.46 0.84
N ARG A 20 9.08 11.92 -0.05
CA ARG A 20 8.73 12.25 -1.44
C ARG A 20 8.29 11.00 -2.23
N THR A 21 8.97 9.87 -2.04
CA THR A 21 8.61 8.60 -2.68
C THR A 21 7.23 8.15 -2.23
N PHE A 22 6.94 8.23 -0.93
CA PHE A 22 5.61 7.94 -0.39
C PHE A 22 4.51 8.79 -1.03
N MET A 23 4.70 10.11 -1.11
CA MET A 23 3.71 11.00 -1.74
C MET A 23 3.49 10.65 -3.21
N LYS A 24 4.55 10.32 -3.95
CA LYS A 24 4.44 9.84 -5.34
C LYS A 24 3.64 8.54 -5.42
N SER A 25 3.87 7.60 -4.51
CA SER A 25 3.09 6.35 -4.45
C SER A 25 1.61 6.60 -4.15
N CYS A 26 1.28 7.50 -3.24
CA CYS A 26 -0.11 7.87 -2.96
C CYS A 26 -0.79 8.53 -4.17
N VAL A 27 -0.09 9.40 -4.89
CA VAL A 27 -0.60 10.00 -6.15
C VAL A 27 -0.82 8.93 -7.22
N ALA A 28 0.16 8.04 -7.41
CA ALA A 28 0.04 6.94 -8.36
C ALA A 28 -1.13 6.01 -8.00
N LEU A 29 -1.28 5.65 -6.72
CA LEU A 29 -2.39 4.83 -6.23
C LEU A 29 -3.74 5.51 -6.47
N THR A 30 -3.83 6.81 -6.20
CA THR A 30 -5.04 7.61 -6.45
C THR A 30 -5.43 7.54 -7.93
N ALA A 31 -4.45 7.66 -8.83
CA ALA A 31 -4.66 7.55 -10.27
C ALA A 31 -5.06 6.13 -10.72
N ILE A 32 -4.41 5.09 -10.19
CA ILE A 32 -4.72 3.68 -10.49
C ILE A 32 -6.16 3.34 -10.08
N LEU A 33 -6.62 3.87 -8.95
CA LEU A 33 -8.00 3.71 -8.48
C LEU A 33 -9.01 4.59 -9.22
N GLY A 34 -8.59 5.38 -10.22
CA GLY A 34 -9.46 6.28 -10.96
C GLY A 34 -10.03 7.42 -10.13
N LEU A 35 -9.40 7.77 -9.00
CA LEU A 35 -9.89 8.81 -8.10
C LEU A 35 -9.49 10.22 -8.59
N PRO A 36 -10.35 11.24 -8.40
CA PRO A 36 -9.99 12.61 -8.69
C PRO A 36 -8.78 13.10 -7.89
N PRO A 37 -7.90 13.96 -8.45
CA PRO A 37 -6.72 14.48 -7.76
C PRO A 37 -7.03 15.20 -6.43
N ALA A 38 -8.21 15.80 -6.32
CA ALA A 38 -8.68 16.44 -5.08
C ALA A 38 -8.79 15.47 -3.89
N LEU A 39 -8.92 14.15 -4.14
CA LEU A 39 -8.99 13.13 -3.11
C LEU A 39 -7.62 12.62 -2.64
N THR A 40 -6.52 13.03 -3.30
CA THR A 40 -5.16 12.58 -2.95
C THR A 40 -4.85 12.83 -1.47
N ASN A 41 -5.26 13.96 -0.90
CA ASN A 41 -5.04 14.27 0.51
C ASN A 41 -5.74 13.28 1.45
N LYS A 42 -6.94 12.81 1.08
CA LYS A 42 -7.66 11.78 1.84
C LYS A 42 -6.96 10.43 1.74
N VAL A 43 -6.41 10.10 0.57
CA VAL A 43 -5.64 8.87 0.35
C VAL A 43 -4.36 8.90 1.18
N VAL A 44 -3.63 10.01 1.19
CA VAL A 44 -2.42 10.21 2.01
C VAL A 44 -2.74 10.05 3.49
N ALA A 45 -3.77 10.73 3.99
CA ALA A 45 -4.17 10.64 5.40
C ALA A 45 -4.56 9.20 5.78
N ALA A 46 -5.30 8.50 4.92
CA ALA A 46 -5.64 7.09 5.13
C ALA A 46 -4.39 6.19 5.14
N ALA A 47 -3.44 6.40 4.23
CA ALA A 47 -2.20 5.64 4.16
C ALA A 47 -1.29 5.86 5.40
N GLU A 48 -1.36 7.02 6.05
CA GLU A 48 -0.59 7.32 7.25
C GLU A 48 -1.19 6.73 8.52
N THR A 49 -2.52 6.74 8.62
CA THR A 49 -3.24 6.49 9.88
C THR A 49 -3.94 5.15 9.95
N LYS A 50 -4.33 4.56 8.81
CA LYS A 50 -5.05 3.29 8.81
C LYS A 50 -4.08 2.12 8.88
N GLU A 51 -4.43 1.18 9.74
CA GLU A 51 -3.77 -0.12 9.82
C GLU A 51 -3.98 -0.90 8.53
N LEU A 52 -2.94 -1.62 8.11
CA LEU A 52 -3.00 -2.44 6.92
C LEU A 52 -3.90 -3.65 7.20
N PRO A 53 -4.94 -3.90 6.39
CA PRO A 53 -5.79 -5.06 6.59
C PRO A 53 -4.98 -6.34 6.43
N THR A 54 -5.23 -7.33 7.29
CA THR A 54 -4.61 -8.65 7.14
C THR A 54 -5.23 -9.35 5.94
N VAL A 55 -4.41 -9.68 4.95
CA VAL A 55 -4.83 -10.43 3.76
C VAL A 55 -4.14 -11.80 3.80
N ILE A 56 -4.93 -12.86 3.71
CA ILE A 56 -4.44 -14.22 3.52
C ILE A 56 -4.46 -14.47 2.02
N TRP A 57 -3.29 -14.55 1.39
CA TRP A 57 -3.16 -14.92 -0.01
C TRP A 57 -3.05 -16.44 -0.11
N LEU A 58 -4.06 -17.07 -0.71
CA LEU A 58 -4.11 -18.52 -0.91
C LEU A 58 -3.89 -18.83 -2.39
N HIS A 59 -2.82 -19.53 -2.71
CA HIS A 59 -2.66 -20.14 -4.03
C HIS A 59 -3.44 -21.47 -4.06
N GLY A 60 -4.45 -21.57 -4.91
CA GLY A 60 -5.25 -22.78 -5.08
C GLY A 60 -5.21 -23.24 -6.54
N HIS A 61 -4.52 -24.35 -6.79
CA HIS A 61 -4.46 -25.08 -8.08
C HIS A 61 -4.70 -24.22 -9.33
N GLU A 62 -3.78 -23.31 -9.62
CA GLU A 62 -3.79 -22.58 -10.88
C GLU A 62 -3.28 -23.47 -12.02
N CYS A 63 -3.99 -23.51 -13.14
CA CYS A 63 -3.54 -24.11 -14.40
C CYS A 63 -2.91 -23.06 -15.34
N THR A 64 -2.69 -21.85 -14.85
CA THR A 64 -2.08 -20.73 -15.58
C THR A 64 -0.64 -20.56 -15.13
N GLY A 65 0.27 -21.29 -15.79
CA GLY A 65 1.71 -21.02 -15.95
C GLY A 65 2.52 -20.57 -14.73
N CYS A 66 3.42 -21.45 -14.28
CA CYS A 66 4.50 -21.26 -13.30
C CYS A 66 4.82 -19.81 -12.87
N ASP A 67 4.64 -19.54 -11.58
CA ASP A 67 5.43 -18.57 -10.83
C ASP A 67 6.92 -19.01 -10.86
N GLU A 68 7.72 -18.38 -11.72
CA GLU A 68 9.15 -18.15 -11.47
C GLU A 68 9.38 -16.68 -11.08
#